data_AF-A0A9D8IF55-F1
#
_entry.id   AF-A0A9D8IF55-F1
#
_cell.length_a   1.000
_cell.length_b   1.000
_cell.length_c   1.000
_cell.angle_alpha   90.00
_cell.angle_beta   90.00
_cell.angle_gamma   90.00
#
_symmetry.space_group_name_H-M   'P 1'
#
loop_
_entity.id
_entity.type
_entity.pdbx_description
1 polymer ?
#
loop_
_entity_poly.entity_id
_entity_poly.type
_entity_poly.pdbx_seq_one_letter_code
_entity_poly.pdbx_strand_id
1 'polypeptide(L)'
;MKKFIFTCFLVFLFTSLVSGKENLLTPQASIVYPSGSCIDRCHVNYLNYRTKYKEEVFWHKSHSSSQNMECCECHNNDPVNTKAHGGLIIEENDCKKCHHKEADNEACMKCHFEINDYRNGTFQIDMNCSGTKIPDWMYKAVQCTDCHKQAKDAFLFQDIRNVCIECHNSDYGLLYDKWKEVLQEETQAMMHENKKNSKMQSHLKQLQQYGIHNIRLSRTLLERVKKEKGISAKE
;
A
#
# COMPACT_ATOMS: atom_id res chain seq x y z
N MET A 1 7.89 83.74 -46.98
CA MET A 1 7.11 83.53 -48.22
C MET A 1 6.96 82.02 -48.45
N LYS A 2 5.72 81.53 -48.55
CA LYS A 2 5.23 80.31 -49.26
C LYS A 2 5.80 78.94 -48.79
N LYS A 3 5.03 77.90 -48.45
CA LYS A 3 3.59 77.59 -48.49
C LYS A 3 3.29 76.44 -47.50
N PHE A 4 2.18 76.55 -46.79
CA PHE A 4 1.47 75.46 -46.10
C PHE A 4 0.75 74.57 -47.14
N ILE A 5 0.75 73.24 -46.94
CA ILE A 5 -0.27 72.34 -47.49
C ILE A 5 -0.65 71.31 -46.42
N PHE A 6 -1.89 71.41 -45.96
CA PHE A 6 -2.68 70.41 -45.23
C PHE A 6 -3.16 69.34 -46.22
N THR A 7 -3.16 68.06 -45.84
CA THR A 7 -4.12 67.03 -46.31
C THR A 7 -3.98 65.80 -45.41
N CYS A 8 -4.84 65.67 -44.39
CA CYS A 8 -6.12 64.96 -44.37
C CYS A 8 -5.99 63.42 -44.33
N PHE A 9 -6.32 62.89 -43.15
CA PHE A 9 -6.56 61.49 -42.82
C PHE A 9 -7.56 60.84 -43.79
N LEU A 10 -7.27 59.62 -44.24
CA LEU A 10 -8.30 58.70 -44.71
C LEU A 10 -7.92 57.28 -44.30
N VAL A 11 -8.70 56.78 -43.34
CA VAL A 11 -8.66 55.43 -42.77
C VAL A 11 -9.09 54.45 -43.85
N PHE A 12 -8.19 53.54 -44.24
CA PHE A 12 -8.55 52.38 -45.06
C PHE A 12 -9.10 51.27 -44.17
N LEU A 13 -10.41 51.03 -44.26
CA LEU A 13 -11.07 49.81 -43.82
C LEU A 13 -10.62 48.66 -44.73
N PHE A 14 -9.69 47.83 -44.25
CA PHE A 14 -9.45 46.51 -44.83
C PHE A 14 -10.24 45.46 -44.05
N THR A 15 -11.42 45.12 -44.55
CA THR A 15 -12.09 43.86 -44.22
C THR A 15 -11.30 42.72 -44.85
N SER A 16 -10.45 42.09 -44.05
CA SER A 16 -9.74 40.86 -44.44
C SER A 16 -10.46 39.67 -43.82
N LEU A 17 -11.36 39.06 -44.59
CA LEU A 17 -11.73 37.66 -44.42
C LEU A 17 -10.46 36.82 -44.63
N VAL A 18 -9.86 36.35 -43.53
CA VAL A 18 -8.89 35.26 -43.57
C VAL A 18 -9.54 34.04 -42.93
N SER A 19 -10.00 33.16 -43.82
CA SER A 19 -10.19 31.74 -43.57
C SER A 19 -8.84 31.14 -43.14
N GLY A 20 -8.65 31.01 -41.82
CA GLY A 20 -7.47 30.42 -41.19
C GLY A 20 -7.83 29.10 -40.52
N LYS A 21 -7.73 28.03 -41.32
CA LYS A 21 -7.66 26.61 -40.97
C LYS A 21 -7.35 26.33 -39.49
N GLU A 22 -8.33 25.82 -38.78
CA GLU A 22 -8.25 25.36 -37.40
C GLU A 22 -7.32 24.14 -37.30
N ASN A 23 -6.02 24.38 -37.14
CA ASN A 23 -5.07 23.35 -36.73
C ASN A 23 -4.95 23.37 -35.19
N LEU A 24 -6.00 22.92 -34.52
CA LEU A 24 -5.95 22.47 -33.13
C LEU A 24 -5.77 20.95 -33.12
N LEU A 25 -4.60 20.52 -33.57
CA LEU A 25 -4.05 19.19 -33.27
C LEU A 25 -2.82 19.39 -32.38
N THR A 26 -3.03 20.02 -31.23
CA THR A 26 -2.15 19.76 -30.08
C THR A 26 -2.64 18.46 -29.45
N PRO A 27 -1.77 17.44 -29.27
CA PRO A 27 -2.08 16.31 -28.43
C PRO A 27 -2.39 16.87 -27.04
N GLN A 28 -3.67 16.85 -26.68
CA GLN A 28 -4.10 17.26 -25.36
C GLN A 28 -3.44 16.25 -24.41
N ALA A 29 -2.49 16.74 -23.60
CA ALA A 29 -1.86 15.92 -22.58
C ALA A 29 -2.98 15.22 -21.80
N SER A 30 -2.88 13.89 -21.66
CA SER A 30 -3.90 13.08 -21.01
C SER A 30 -4.19 13.67 -19.65
N ILE A 31 -5.36 14.31 -19.51
CA ILE A 31 -5.78 14.86 -18.23
C ILE A 31 -6.07 13.66 -17.35
N VAL A 32 -5.19 13.39 -16.39
CA VAL A 32 -5.40 12.35 -15.40
C VAL A 32 -6.42 12.89 -14.40
N TYR A 33 -7.70 12.55 -14.59
CA TYR A 33 -8.72 12.86 -13.59
C TYR A 33 -8.59 11.89 -12.39
N PRO A 34 -8.54 12.38 -11.14
CA PRO A 34 -8.58 11.54 -9.94
C PRO A 34 -9.88 10.72 -9.88
N SER A 35 -9.86 9.52 -9.27
CA SER A 35 -11.00 8.58 -9.29
C SER A 35 -12.31 9.13 -8.72
N GLY A 36 -12.24 10.14 -7.84
CA GLY A 36 -13.41 10.85 -7.32
C GLY A 36 -14.34 11.30 -8.45
N SER A 37 -13.80 11.77 -9.58
CA SER A 37 -14.65 12.25 -10.69
C SER A 37 -15.48 11.15 -11.36
N CYS A 38 -15.05 9.89 -11.30
CA CYS A 38 -15.76 8.76 -11.90
C CYS A 38 -16.97 8.35 -11.04
N ILE A 39 -16.76 8.22 -9.73
CA ILE A 39 -17.74 7.66 -8.80
C ILE A 39 -18.70 8.71 -8.25
N ASP A 40 -18.31 9.98 -8.18
CA ASP A 40 -19.13 11.05 -7.59
C ASP A 40 -20.38 11.38 -8.42
N ARG A 41 -20.36 11.05 -9.72
CA ARG A 41 -21.40 11.49 -10.66
C ARG A 41 -22.06 10.36 -11.43
N CYS A 42 -21.30 9.38 -11.89
CA CYS A 42 -21.79 8.42 -12.90
C CYS A 42 -21.67 6.96 -12.43
N HIS A 43 -20.60 6.59 -11.72
CA HIS A 43 -20.35 5.21 -11.27
C HIS A 43 -20.70 5.00 -9.79
N VAL A 44 -21.79 5.59 -9.31
CA VAL A 44 -22.16 5.71 -7.88
C VAL A 44 -22.35 4.39 -7.11
N ASN A 45 -22.53 3.25 -7.80
CA ASN A 45 -22.77 1.94 -7.18
C ASN A 45 -21.73 0.88 -7.56
N TYR A 46 -20.55 1.30 -8.05
CA TYR A 46 -19.55 0.41 -8.62
C TYR A 46 -19.05 -0.69 -7.66
N LEU A 47 -19.05 -0.44 -6.35
CA LEU A 47 -18.62 -1.41 -5.33
C LEU A 47 -19.45 -2.71 -5.34
N ASN A 48 -20.70 -2.64 -5.80
CA ASN A 48 -21.59 -3.80 -5.87
C ASN A 48 -21.56 -4.51 -7.23
N TYR A 49 -20.79 -4.01 -8.20
CA TYR A 49 -20.70 -4.61 -9.51
C TYR A 49 -19.90 -5.91 -9.45
N ARG A 50 -20.53 -6.98 -9.94
CA ARG A 50 -19.90 -8.27 -10.21
C ARG A 50 -19.69 -8.36 -11.70
N THR A 51 -18.46 -8.16 -12.12
CA THR A 51 -18.06 -8.25 -13.52
C THR A 51 -17.30 -9.54 -13.74
N LYS A 52 -17.50 -10.17 -14.89
CA LYS A 52 -16.69 -11.32 -15.29
C LYS A 52 -15.35 -10.77 -15.81
N TYR A 53 -14.23 -11.25 -15.26
CA TYR A 53 -12.89 -11.02 -15.79
C TYR A 53 -12.27 -12.38 -16.09
N LYS A 54 -12.04 -12.65 -17.38
CA LYS A 54 -11.73 -14.00 -17.87
C LYS A 54 -12.80 -14.99 -17.38
N GLU A 55 -12.44 -16.07 -16.67
CA GLU A 55 -13.41 -17.04 -16.16
C GLU A 55 -13.86 -16.79 -14.71
N GLU A 56 -13.38 -15.72 -14.07
CA GLU A 56 -13.63 -15.43 -12.67
C GLU A 56 -14.55 -14.22 -12.47
N VAL A 57 -15.16 -14.13 -11.27
CA VAL A 57 -15.93 -12.95 -10.86
C VAL A 57 -15.00 -11.94 -10.19
N PHE A 58 -14.86 -10.77 -10.79
CA PHE A 58 -14.12 -9.65 -10.23
C PHE A 58 -15.00 -8.82 -9.29
N TRP A 59 -14.43 -8.45 -8.13
CA TRP A 59 -15.09 -7.69 -7.08
C TRP A 59 -14.40 -6.34 -6.88
N HIS A 60 -15.05 -5.26 -7.30
CA HIS A 60 -14.52 -3.89 -7.14
C HIS A 60 -14.33 -3.51 -5.67
N LYS A 61 -15.23 -3.96 -4.79
CA LYS A 61 -15.15 -3.67 -3.34
C LYS A 61 -13.81 -4.10 -2.73
N SER A 62 -13.33 -5.28 -3.09
CA SER A 62 -12.09 -5.85 -2.54
C SER A 62 -10.83 -5.10 -2.97
N HIS A 63 -10.88 -4.35 -4.06
CA HIS A 63 -9.73 -3.66 -4.64
C HIS A 63 -9.80 -2.14 -4.40
N SER A 64 -10.88 -1.48 -4.81
CA SER A 64 -10.97 -0.03 -4.73
C SER A 64 -11.14 0.48 -3.29
N SER A 65 -12.02 -0.13 -2.49
CA SER A 65 -12.28 0.34 -1.12
C SER A 65 -11.30 -0.20 -0.08
N SER A 66 -10.84 -1.44 -0.25
CA SER A 66 -9.99 -2.11 0.74
C SER A 66 -8.49 -1.95 0.48
N GLN A 67 -8.08 -1.71 -0.77
CA GLN A 67 -6.67 -1.52 -1.16
C GLN A 67 -6.38 -0.09 -1.65
N ASN A 68 -7.37 0.82 -1.51
CA ASN A 68 -7.27 2.22 -1.95
C ASN A 68 -6.81 2.36 -3.42
N MET A 69 -7.30 1.46 -4.29
CA MET A 69 -6.99 1.49 -5.71
C MET A 69 -7.94 2.45 -6.45
N GLU A 70 -7.36 3.27 -7.30
CA GLU A 70 -8.05 4.25 -8.13
C GLU A 70 -8.62 3.59 -9.39
N CYS A 71 -9.73 4.13 -9.92
CA CYS A 71 -10.40 3.59 -11.10
C CYS A 71 -9.47 3.53 -12.33
N CYS A 72 -8.61 4.54 -12.47
CA CYS A 72 -7.68 4.69 -13.60
C CYS A 72 -6.49 3.72 -13.56
N GLU A 73 -6.32 2.96 -12.48
CA GLU A 73 -5.31 1.89 -12.43
C GLU A 73 -5.73 0.67 -13.26
N CYS A 74 -7.04 0.46 -13.42
CA CYS A 74 -7.59 -0.67 -14.17
C CYS A 74 -8.29 -0.27 -15.48
N HIS A 75 -8.80 0.96 -15.52
CA HIS A 75 -9.58 1.48 -16.64
C HIS A 75 -8.90 2.70 -17.27
N ASN A 76 -9.07 2.89 -18.57
CA ASN A 76 -8.73 4.17 -19.17
C ASN A 76 -9.67 5.28 -18.67
N ASN A 77 -9.20 6.51 -18.83
CA ASN A 77 -9.92 7.71 -18.42
C ASN A 77 -10.26 8.59 -19.64
N ASP A 78 -10.55 7.95 -20.77
CA ASP A 78 -10.91 8.67 -21.99
C ASP A 78 -12.22 9.45 -21.79
N PRO A 79 -12.47 10.55 -22.53
CA PRO A 79 -13.68 11.35 -22.35
C PRO A 79 -14.96 10.51 -22.46
N VAL A 80 -15.96 10.81 -21.61
CA VAL A 80 -17.20 10.02 -21.42
C VAL A 80 -17.98 9.79 -22.73
N ASN A 81 -17.82 10.65 -23.73
CA ASN A 81 -18.48 10.56 -25.04
C ASN A 81 -17.72 9.71 -26.06
N THR A 82 -16.60 9.08 -25.68
CA THR A 82 -15.81 8.21 -26.55
C THR A 82 -16.21 6.74 -26.37
N LYS A 83 -16.00 5.94 -27.41
CA LYS A 83 -16.21 4.48 -27.34
C LYS A 83 -15.21 3.78 -26.40
N ALA A 84 -14.07 4.40 -26.15
CA ALA A 84 -13.01 3.81 -25.36
C ALA A 84 -13.18 4.06 -23.86
N HIS A 85 -13.94 5.09 -23.44
CA HIS A 85 -14.16 5.44 -22.03
C HIS A 85 -14.44 4.25 -21.12
N GLY A 86 -13.72 4.16 -20.01
CA GLY A 86 -13.88 3.11 -19.01
C GLY A 86 -13.43 1.73 -19.50
N GLY A 87 -12.80 1.67 -20.67
CA GLY A 87 -12.22 0.43 -21.21
C GLY A 87 -11.15 -0.12 -20.28
N LEU A 88 -11.10 -1.45 -20.16
CA LEU A 88 -10.13 -2.13 -19.32
C LEU A 88 -8.74 -2.06 -19.97
N ILE A 89 -7.72 -1.66 -19.19
CA ILE A 89 -6.33 -1.52 -19.66
C ILE A 89 -5.35 -2.48 -18.98
N ILE A 90 -5.83 -3.28 -18.02
CA ILE A 90 -5.00 -4.22 -17.26
C ILE A 90 -4.92 -5.60 -17.90
N GLU A 91 -3.76 -6.22 -17.76
CA GLU A 91 -3.50 -7.60 -18.13
C GLU A 91 -3.31 -8.51 -16.91
N GLU A 92 -3.19 -9.82 -17.14
CA GLU A 92 -3.07 -10.81 -16.06
C GLU A 92 -1.87 -10.55 -15.14
N ASN A 93 -0.77 -10.05 -15.71
CA ASN A 93 0.42 -9.73 -14.95
C ASN A 93 0.22 -8.53 -14.02
N ASP A 94 -0.73 -7.64 -14.30
CA ASP A 94 -1.09 -6.55 -13.40
C ASP A 94 -1.82 -7.07 -12.15
N CYS A 95 -2.69 -8.07 -12.29
CA CYS A 95 -3.34 -8.73 -11.16
C CYS A 95 -2.31 -9.40 -10.23
N LYS A 96 -1.24 -9.95 -10.80
CA LYS A 96 -0.15 -10.58 -10.08
C LYS A 96 0.68 -9.60 -9.24
N LYS A 97 0.51 -8.28 -9.40
CA LYS A 97 1.18 -7.28 -8.54
C LYS A 97 0.76 -7.39 -7.07
N CYS A 98 -0.48 -7.84 -6.79
CA CYS A 98 -0.98 -8.14 -5.45
C CYS A 98 -1.32 -9.63 -5.28
N HIS A 99 -1.71 -10.31 -6.36
CA HIS A 99 -1.93 -11.76 -6.40
C HIS A 99 -0.70 -12.51 -6.95
N HIS A 100 0.49 -12.15 -6.46
CA HIS A 100 1.76 -12.65 -7.01
C HIS A 100 1.92 -14.16 -6.82
N LYS A 101 2.51 -14.80 -7.84
CA LYS A 101 3.15 -16.13 -7.74
C LYS A 101 4.66 -16.08 -7.52
N GLU A 102 5.31 -14.94 -7.75
CA GLU A 102 6.71 -14.61 -7.41
C GLU A 102 6.78 -13.09 -7.14
N ALA A 103 7.36 -12.64 -6.02
CA ALA A 103 7.54 -11.22 -5.68
C ALA A 103 8.90 -10.97 -5.02
N ASP A 104 9.50 -9.81 -5.32
CA ASP A 104 10.66 -9.29 -4.59
C ASP A 104 10.23 -8.53 -3.32
N ASN A 105 11.20 -8.14 -2.50
CA ASN A 105 10.91 -7.51 -1.21
C ASN A 105 10.18 -6.18 -1.27
N GLU A 106 10.53 -5.34 -2.25
CA GLU A 106 9.93 -4.02 -2.37
C GLU A 106 8.47 -4.17 -2.80
N ALA A 107 8.15 -5.21 -3.58
CA ALA A 107 6.78 -5.62 -3.86
C ALA A 107 6.05 -6.17 -2.62
N CYS A 108 6.69 -6.98 -1.76
CA CYS A 108 6.04 -7.49 -0.54
C CYS A 108 5.51 -6.36 0.36
N MET A 109 6.28 -5.29 0.54
CA MET A 109 5.94 -4.20 1.46
C MET A 109 4.79 -3.32 0.98
N LYS A 110 4.46 -3.34 -0.32
CA LYS A 110 3.30 -2.61 -0.86
C LYS A 110 1.98 -3.17 -0.35
N CYS A 111 1.92 -4.48 -0.10
CA CYS A 111 0.73 -5.14 0.44
C CYS A 111 0.87 -5.45 1.94
N HIS A 112 2.08 -5.72 2.44
CA HIS A 112 2.35 -6.03 3.85
C HIS A 112 2.89 -4.82 4.63
N PHE A 113 2.18 -3.69 4.57
CA PHE A 113 2.61 -2.42 5.19
C PHE A 113 2.79 -2.54 6.71
N GLU A 114 1.95 -3.30 7.43
CA GLU A 114 2.12 -3.51 8.87
C GLU A 114 3.45 -4.20 9.20
N ILE A 115 3.89 -5.15 8.36
CA ILE A 115 5.18 -5.81 8.52
C ILE A 115 6.31 -4.82 8.26
N ASN A 116 6.16 -3.94 7.27
CA ASN A 116 7.12 -2.88 7.02
C ASN A 116 7.28 -1.97 8.25
N ASP A 117 6.15 -1.53 8.84
CA ASP A 117 6.14 -0.76 10.08
C ASP A 117 6.75 -1.53 11.27
N TYR A 118 6.55 -2.84 11.32
CA TYR A 118 7.18 -3.66 12.35
C TYR A 118 8.70 -3.70 12.19
N ARG A 119 9.16 -4.00 10.97
CA ARG A 119 10.57 -4.11 10.59
C ARG A 119 11.34 -2.81 10.79
N ASN A 120 10.73 -1.68 10.42
CA ASN A 120 11.33 -0.35 10.55
C ASN A 120 11.20 0.23 11.98
N GLY A 121 10.42 -0.42 12.86
CA GLY A 121 10.25 -0.05 14.26
C GLY A 121 9.18 1.02 14.51
N THR A 122 8.35 1.38 13.54
CA THR A 122 7.27 2.38 13.67
C THR A 122 5.93 1.79 14.08
N PHE A 123 5.77 0.45 14.05
CA PHE A 123 4.53 -0.22 14.45
C PHE A 123 4.11 0.15 15.87
N GLN A 124 2.80 0.38 16.04
CA GLN A 124 2.21 0.85 17.29
C GLN A 124 1.02 -0.03 17.66
N ILE A 125 0.95 -0.42 18.94
CA ILE A 125 -0.18 -1.16 19.52
C ILE A 125 -1.30 -0.19 19.94
N ASP A 126 -0.99 1.08 20.18
CA ASP A 126 -1.97 2.14 20.41
C ASP A 126 -1.31 3.51 20.20
N MET A 127 -2.12 4.58 20.23
CA MET A 127 -1.64 5.96 20.02
C MET A 127 -0.63 6.46 21.08
N ASN A 128 -0.62 5.86 22.27
CA ASN A 128 0.31 6.19 23.35
C ASN A 128 1.58 5.32 23.29
N CYS A 129 1.57 4.29 22.45
CA CYS A 129 2.66 3.38 22.21
C CYS A 129 3.46 3.82 20.97
N SER A 130 4.27 4.87 21.12
CA SER A 130 5.30 5.19 20.12
C SER A 130 6.22 3.99 19.95
N GLY A 131 6.28 3.44 18.73
CA GLY A 131 7.28 2.46 18.32
C GLY A 131 8.70 2.99 18.54
N THR A 132 9.69 2.11 18.56
CA THR A 132 11.09 2.53 18.82
C THR A 132 11.62 3.49 17.75
N LYS A 133 11.04 3.48 16.54
CA LYS A 133 11.56 4.13 15.32
C LYS A 133 12.97 3.68 14.95
N ILE A 134 13.39 2.53 15.48
CA ILE A 134 14.68 1.95 15.19
C ILE A 134 14.44 0.61 14.47
N PRO A 135 14.89 0.47 13.21
CA PRO A 135 14.82 -0.79 12.48
C PRO A 135 15.62 -1.89 13.17
N ASP A 136 15.20 -3.14 12.97
CA ASP A 136 15.96 -4.30 13.45
C ASP A 136 17.39 -4.33 12.87
N TRP A 137 18.33 -4.96 13.57
CA TRP A 137 19.71 -5.10 13.09
C TRP A 137 19.79 -5.89 11.77
N MET A 138 18.85 -6.82 11.55
CA MET A 138 18.75 -7.59 10.30
C MET A 138 18.05 -6.83 9.16
N TYR A 139 17.45 -5.67 9.43
CA TYR A 139 16.55 -4.97 8.50
C TYR A 139 17.14 -4.73 7.10
N LYS A 140 18.42 -4.32 7.03
CA LYS A 140 19.10 -3.98 5.77
C LYS A 140 19.76 -5.18 5.09
N ALA A 141 20.09 -6.22 5.85
CA ALA A 141 20.86 -7.36 5.37
C ALA A 141 19.96 -8.53 4.93
N VAL A 142 18.84 -8.73 5.62
CA VAL A 142 17.94 -9.86 5.40
C VAL A 142 16.72 -9.40 4.60
N GLN A 143 16.53 -10.07 3.47
CA GLN A 143 15.42 -9.91 2.57
C GLN A 143 14.22 -10.79 3.01
N CYS A 144 12.97 -10.40 2.69
CA CYS A 144 11.77 -11.20 2.99
C CYS A 144 11.87 -12.60 2.36
N THR A 145 12.36 -12.69 1.14
CA THR A 145 12.54 -13.94 0.39
C THR A 145 13.63 -14.87 0.96
N ASP A 146 14.50 -14.37 1.84
CA ASP A 146 15.52 -15.21 2.48
C ASP A 146 14.87 -16.19 3.47
N CYS A 147 13.75 -15.78 4.08
CA CYS A 147 12.99 -16.58 5.05
C CYS A 147 11.67 -17.10 4.49
N HIS A 148 11.04 -16.35 3.58
CA HIS A 148 9.76 -16.71 2.98
C HIS A 148 9.98 -17.25 1.57
N LYS A 149 9.72 -18.56 1.39
CA LYS A 149 9.71 -19.15 0.05
C LYS A 149 8.31 -19.20 -0.51
N GLN A 150 8.20 -18.74 -1.74
CA GLN A 150 6.99 -18.89 -2.51
C GLN A 150 6.99 -20.27 -3.17
N ALA A 151 6.05 -21.14 -2.75
CA ALA A 151 5.74 -22.35 -3.50
C ALA A 151 4.60 -22.06 -4.46
N LYS A 152 4.49 -22.88 -5.52
CA LYS A 152 3.66 -22.61 -6.70
C LYS A 152 2.20 -22.20 -6.44
N ASP A 153 1.62 -22.45 -5.26
CA ASP A 153 0.27 -21.98 -4.88
C ASP A 153 0.14 -21.67 -3.37
N ALA A 154 1.25 -21.53 -2.63
CA ALA A 154 1.25 -21.20 -1.21
C ALA A 154 2.58 -20.60 -0.76
N PHE A 155 2.56 -19.65 0.18
CA PHE A 155 3.76 -19.32 0.95
C PHE A 155 3.99 -20.45 1.95
N LEU A 156 5.03 -21.25 1.71
CA LEU A 156 5.52 -22.17 2.73
C LEU A 156 6.46 -21.37 3.61
N PHE A 157 6.15 -21.32 4.91
CA PHE A 157 7.19 -20.96 5.87
C PHE A 157 8.28 -22.02 5.74
N GLN A 158 9.49 -21.60 5.34
CA GLN A 158 10.64 -22.47 5.52
C GLN A 158 10.75 -22.81 7.00
N ASP A 159 11.53 -23.83 7.31
CA ASP A 159 12.02 -23.99 8.67
C ASP A 159 12.89 -22.76 9.02
N ILE A 160 12.24 -21.71 9.55
CA ILE A 160 12.85 -20.39 9.79
C ILE A 160 14.06 -20.54 10.70
N ARG A 161 14.01 -21.50 11.63
CA ARG A 161 15.14 -21.84 12.49
C ARG A 161 16.36 -22.24 11.66
N ASN A 162 16.19 -23.11 10.66
CA ASN A 162 17.29 -23.52 9.80
C ASN A 162 17.75 -22.40 8.86
N VAL A 163 16.84 -21.54 8.40
CA VAL A 163 17.23 -20.33 7.64
C VAL A 163 18.15 -19.43 8.47
N CYS A 164 17.88 -19.25 9.76
CA CYS A 164 18.79 -18.52 10.64
C CYS A 164 20.16 -19.20 10.73
N ILE A 165 20.19 -20.54 10.80
CA ILE A 165 21.43 -21.34 10.87
C ILE A 165 22.23 -21.27 9.56
N GLU A 166 21.59 -21.19 8.39
CA GLU A 166 22.26 -21.09 7.09
C GLU A 166 23.17 -19.84 7.00
N CYS A 167 22.74 -18.71 7.58
CA CYS A 167 23.54 -17.48 7.66
C CYS A 167 24.41 -17.39 8.92
N HIS A 168 24.04 -18.11 9.98
CA HIS A 168 24.74 -18.13 11.26
C HIS A 168 25.28 -19.53 11.59
N ASN A 169 25.17 -19.96 12.85
CA ASN A 169 25.60 -21.27 13.31
C ASN A 169 24.47 -21.93 14.12
N SER A 170 24.69 -23.17 14.56
CA SER A 170 23.70 -23.94 15.33
C SER A 170 23.25 -23.23 16.61
N ASP A 171 24.14 -22.49 17.27
CA ASP A 171 23.85 -21.80 18.52
C ASP A 171 22.83 -20.67 18.29
N TYR A 172 22.86 -20.05 17.10
CA TYR A 172 21.83 -19.07 16.72
C TYR A 172 20.44 -19.70 16.61
N GLY A 173 20.35 -20.98 16.21
CA GLY A 173 19.09 -21.74 16.25
C GLY A 173 18.51 -21.84 17.66
N LEU A 174 19.36 -21.98 18.68
CA LEU A 174 18.91 -22.00 20.09
C LEU A 174 18.37 -20.64 20.53
N LEU A 175 18.96 -19.53 20.05
CA LEU A 175 18.46 -18.18 20.31
C LEU A 175 17.08 -17.97 19.67
N TYR A 176 16.88 -18.46 18.45
CA TYR A 176 15.57 -18.45 17.79
C TYR A 176 14.53 -19.21 18.62
N ASP A 177 14.86 -20.44 19.04
CA ASP A 177 13.95 -21.30 19.82
C ASP A 177 13.55 -20.60 21.12
N LYS A 178 14.53 -20.07 21.87
CA LYS A 178 14.28 -19.37 23.13
C LYS A 178 13.44 -18.12 22.93
N TRP A 179 13.67 -17.37 21.86
CA TRP A 179 12.91 -16.17 21.58
C TRP A 179 11.45 -16.48 21.21
N LYS A 180 11.20 -17.54 20.42
CA LYS A 180 9.84 -18.00 20.11
C LYS A 180 9.10 -18.46 21.36
N GLU A 181 9.78 -19.16 22.27
CA GLU A 181 9.24 -19.55 23.57
C GLU A 181 8.82 -18.32 24.40
N VAL A 182 9.72 -17.34 24.56
CA VAL A 182 9.42 -16.09 25.29
C VAL A 182 8.20 -15.37 24.69
N LEU A 183 8.15 -15.22 23.36
CA LEU A 183 7.02 -14.59 22.68
C LEU A 183 5.71 -15.33 22.98
N GLN A 184 5.72 -16.66 22.93
CA GLN A 184 4.54 -17.47 23.16
C GLN A 184 4.08 -17.38 24.61
N GLU A 185 4.96 -17.61 25.57
CA GLU A 185 4.63 -17.60 27.00
C GLU A 185 4.06 -16.25 27.43
N GLU A 186 4.74 -15.17 27.06
CA GLU A 186 4.34 -13.83 27.47
C GLU A 186 3.02 -13.40 26.82
N THR A 187 2.87 -13.61 25.51
CA THR A 187 1.63 -13.25 24.82
C THR A 187 0.46 -14.10 25.29
N GLN A 188 0.65 -15.40 25.52
CA GLN A 188 -0.42 -16.30 25.98
C GLN A 188 -0.91 -15.95 27.39
N ALA A 189 0.00 -15.64 28.32
CA ALA A 189 -0.37 -15.15 29.64
C ALA A 189 -1.20 -13.84 29.54
N MET A 190 -0.72 -12.89 28.73
CA MET A 190 -1.43 -11.63 28.52
C MET A 190 -2.79 -11.81 27.81
N MET A 191 -2.90 -12.77 26.89
CA MET A 191 -4.14 -13.09 26.19
C MET A 191 -5.15 -13.72 27.15
N HIS A 192 -4.74 -14.61 28.04
CA HIS A 192 -5.64 -15.17 29.05
C HIS A 192 -6.23 -14.07 29.94
N GLU A 193 -5.40 -13.13 30.39
CA GLU A 193 -5.82 -12.02 31.23
C GLU A 193 -6.71 -11.00 30.50
N ASN A 194 -6.47 -10.78 29.20
CA ASN A 194 -7.22 -9.82 28.38
C ASN A 194 -8.33 -10.47 27.55
N LYS A 195 -8.89 -11.61 27.98
CA LYS A 195 -9.81 -12.42 27.17
C LYS A 195 -11.00 -11.65 26.59
N LYS A 196 -11.46 -10.60 27.26
CA LYS A 196 -12.59 -9.75 26.82
C LYS A 196 -12.18 -8.54 25.97
N ASN A 197 -10.89 -8.20 25.89
CA ASN A 197 -10.39 -7.06 25.14
C ASN A 197 -9.91 -7.51 23.75
N SER A 198 -10.82 -7.53 22.77
CA SER A 198 -10.56 -7.99 21.41
C SER A 198 -9.42 -7.26 20.71
N LYS A 199 -9.27 -5.95 20.97
CA LYS A 199 -8.17 -5.14 20.43
C LYS A 199 -6.81 -5.62 20.95
N MET A 200 -6.70 -5.79 22.27
CA MET A 200 -5.47 -6.31 22.89
C MET A 200 -5.17 -7.74 22.43
N GLN A 201 -6.19 -8.60 22.30
CA GLN A 201 -6.01 -9.94 21.74
C GLN A 201 -5.39 -9.90 20.33
N SER A 202 -5.86 -8.98 19.48
CA SER A 202 -5.33 -8.81 18.12
C SER A 202 -3.86 -8.40 18.14
N HIS A 203 -3.50 -7.44 18.99
CA HIS A 203 -2.11 -6.98 19.07
C HIS A 203 -1.15 -8.03 19.64
N LEU A 204 -1.58 -8.80 20.63
CA LEU A 204 -0.79 -9.91 21.17
C LEU A 204 -0.55 -11.00 20.12
N LYS A 205 -1.56 -11.30 19.28
CA LYS A 205 -1.39 -12.19 18.12
C LYS A 205 -0.41 -11.62 17.10
N GLN A 206 -0.50 -10.33 16.78
CA GLN A 206 0.45 -9.67 15.89
C GLN A 206 1.88 -9.73 16.44
N LEU A 207 2.09 -9.52 17.75
CA LEU A 207 3.41 -9.70 18.38
C LEU A 207 3.94 -11.13 18.20
N GLN A 208 3.09 -12.13 18.39
CA GLN A 208 3.48 -13.54 18.23
C GLN A 208 3.86 -13.88 16.78
N GLN A 209 3.13 -13.30 15.81
CA GLN A 209 3.35 -13.51 14.38
C GLN A 209 4.55 -12.72 13.84
N TYR A 210 4.69 -11.47 14.25
CA TYR A 210 5.65 -10.54 13.68
C TYR A 210 6.97 -10.48 14.45
N GLY A 211 7.05 -11.04 15.67
CA GLY A 211 8.14 -10.77 16.60
C GLY A 211 9.56 -11.16 16.16
N ILE A 212 9.71 -11.93 15.07
CA ILE A 212 11.00 -12.23 14.43
C ILE A 212 11.46 -11.11 13.47
N HIS A 213 10.52 -10.33 12.94
CA HIS A 213 10.81 -9.25 12.00
C HIS A 213 11.45 -8.02 12.67
N ASN A 214 11.30 -7.88 14.00
CA ASN A 214 12.01 -6.89 14.81
C ASN A 214 12.02 -7.29 16.29
N ILE A 215 13.11 -7.93 16.74
CA ILE A 215 13.22 -8.49 18.10
C ILE A 215 13.21 -7.37 19.14
N ARG A 216 13.90 -6.25 18.86
CA ARG A 216 13.96 -5.12 19.80
C ARG A 216 12.58 -4.50 19.99
N LEU A 217 11.86 -4.23 18.91
CA LEU A 217 10.51 -3.66 18.98
C LEU A 217 9.59 -4.59 19.78
N SER A 218 9.59 -5.89 19.46
CA SER A 218 8.79 -6.88 20.17
C SER A 218 8.97 -6.82 21.68
N ARG A 219 10.22 -6.79 22.13
CA ARG A 219 10.54 -6.71 23.56
C ARG A 219 10.02 -5.40 24.17
N THR A 220 10.22 -4.27 23.49
CA THR A 220 9.69 -2.98 23.96
C THR A 220 8.16 -2.99 24.08
N LEU A 221 7.47 -3.58 23.11
CA LEU A 221 6.02 -3.68 23.11
C LEU A 221 5.51 -4.60 24.24
N LEU A 222 6.13 -5.76 24.44
CA LEU A 222 5.81 -6.66 25.55
C LEU A 222 5.97 -5.99 26.92
N GLU A 223 7.10 -5.32 27.15
CA GLU A 223 7.35 -4.61 28.41
C GLU A 223 6.35 -3.46 28.64
N ARG A 224 5.90 -2.78 27.58
CA ARG A 224 4.89 -1.73 27.71
C ARG A 224 3.53 -2.30 28.06
N VAL A 225 3.09 -3.37 27.40
CA VAL A 225 1.82 -4.05 27.73
C VAL A 225 1.83 -4.55 29.18
N LYS A 226 2.99 -5.03 29.68
CA LYS A 226 3.15 -5.36 31.10
C LYS A 226 3.08 -4.11 32.01
N LYS A 227 3.71 -3.00 31.61
CA LYS A 227 3.77 -1.76 32.42
C LYS A 227 2.42 -1.04 32.53
N GLU A 228 1.60 -1.04 31.48
CA GLU A 228 0.23 -0.48 31.51
C GLU A 228 -0.61 -1.14 32.62
N LYS A 229 -0.38 -2.42 32.90
CA LYS A 229 -0.99 -3.13 34.04
C LYS A 229 -0.46 -2.67 35.40
N GLY A 230 0.84 -2.39 35.48
CA GLY A 230 1.49 -1.92 36.72
C GLY A 230 1.04 -0.51 37.16
N ILE A 231 0.49 0.28 36.25
CA ILE A 231 -0.10 1.60 36.54
C ILE A 231 -1.61 1.46 36.86
N SER A 232 -2.33 0.55 36.20
CA SER A 232 -3.76 0.29 36.46
C SER A 232 -4.06 -0.41 37.80
N ALA A 233 -3.06 -0.97 38.49
CA ALA A 233 -3.23 -1.64 39.79
C ALA A 233 -3.06 -0.71 41.00
N LYS A 234 -2.93 0.61 40.77
CA LYS A 234 -2.88 1.65 41.81
C LYS A 234 -3.93 2.73 41.54
N GLU A 235 -5.21 2.37 41.64
CA GLU A 235 -6.30 3.31 41.92
C GLU A 235 -7.26 2.70 42.94
#